data_AF-A0A6V7J2A2-F1
#
_entry.id   AF-A0A6V7J2A2-F1
#
_cell.length_a   1.000
_cell.length_b   1.000
_cell.length_c   1.000
_cell.angle_alpha   90.00
_cell.angle_beta   90.00
_cell.angle_gamma   90.00
#
_symmetry.space_group_name_H-M   'P 1'
#
loop_
_entity.id
_entity.type
_entity.pdbx_description
1 polymer ?
#
loop_
_entity_poly.entity_id
_entity_poly.type
_entity_poly.pdbx_seq_one_letter_code
_entity_poly.pdbx_strand_id
1 'polypeptide(L)'
;DLHLTLLGLIPPGLERIGDLYIVVEVDSYGHYFKRAKSRIARGQAPTWGETFVVELEGSQNLRILLYEDCSGRSVLRGKCTQRLSRSWLQGDAVERNLNLGPASLEVGLKFVPSEVTLRRVPSAKPQGLFGAKIQQVCKREKRDVPFIVTACVREVERRGMCEVGLYRVSGSASDVSKLRKSFESNSYEAEQLLKE
;
A
#
# COMPACT_ATOMS: atom_id res chain seq x y z
N ASP A 1 10.42 6.48 3.80
CA ASP A 1 9.42 5.63 3.10
C ASP A 1 9.40 5.89 1.61
N LEU A 2 9.22 4.85 0.81
CA LEU A 2 9.03 4.94 -0.63
C LEU A 2 7.54 4.89 -0.95
N HIS A 3 7.02 5.96 -1.52
CA HIS A 3 5.68 5.99 -2.09
C HIS A 3 5.79 5.46 -3.52
N LEU A 4 5.27 4.25 -3.73
CA LEU A 4 5.27 3.54 -5.01
C LEU A 4 3.87 3.54 -5.59
N THR A 5 3.67 4.18 -6.73
CA THR A 5 2.43 4.16 -7.49
C THR A 5 2.55 3.16 -8.63
N LEU A 6 1.70 2.13 -8.64
CA LEU A 6 1.56 1.17 -9.74
C LEU A 6 0.54 1.71 -10.74
N LEU A 7 1.00 2.22 -11.88
CA LEU A 7 0.13 2.82 -12.89
C LEU A 7 -0.51 1.73 -13.75
N GLY A 8 0.27 1.01 -14.53
CA GLY A 8 -0.23 -0.06 -15.41
C GLY A 8 0.85 -0.72 -16.26
N LEU A 9 0.49 -1.83 -16.91
CA LEU A 9 1.34 -2.38 -17.97
C LEU A 9 1.22 -1.54 -19.24
N ILE A 10 2.36 -1.26 -19.87
CA ILE A 10 2.44 -0.50 -21.12
C ILE A 10 1.97 -1.40 -22.28
N PRO A 11 1.04 -0.96 -23.14
CA PRO A 11 0.59 -1.72 -24.31
C PRO A 11 1.77 -2.12 -25.22
N PRO A 12 1.76 -3.34 -25.81
CA PRO A 12 0.64 -4.29 -25.85
C PRO A 12 0.44 -5.12 -24.57
N GLY A 13 1.32 -5.00 -23.57
CA GLY A 13 1.26 -5.80 -22.35
C GLY A 13 1.66 -7.26 -22.58
N LEU A 14 0.92 -8.20 -21.99
CA LEU A 14 1.10 -9.64 -22.23
C LEU A 14 0.35 -10.12 -23.48
N GLU A 15 0.81 -11.23 -24.07
CA GLU A 15 0.17 -11.84 -25.26
C GLU A 15 -1.27 -12.30 -25.00
N ARG A 16 -1.57 -12.76 -23.78
CA ARG A 16 -2.88 -13.31 -23.41
C ARG A 16 -3.53 -12.48 -22.32
N ILE A 17 -4.86 -12.40 -22.37
CA ILE A 17 -5.66 -11.83 -21.28
C ILE A 17 -5.54 -12.77 -20.07
N GLY A 18 -5.21 -12.22 -18.91
CA GLY A 18 -5.15 -12.96 -17.66
C GLY A 18 -5.60 -12.10 -16.49
N ASP A 19 -5.76 -12.74 -15.33
CA ASP A 19 -6.05 -12.08 -14.06
C ASP A 19 -4.71 -11.75 -13.37
N LEU A 20 -4.24 -10.50 -13.53
CA LEU A 20 -2.87 -10.11 -13.19
C LEU A 20 -2.80 -9.32 -11.89
N TYR A 21 -1.71 -9.48 -11.14
CA TYR A 21 -1.40 -8.66 -9.97
C TYR A 21 0.10 -8.50 -9.75
N ILE A 22 0.47 -7.44 -9.03
CA ILE A 22 1.85 -7.09 -8.72
C ILE A 22 2.15 -7.40 -7.26
N VAL A 23 3.32 -7.97 -7.01
CA VAL A 23 3.91 -8.08 -5.67
C VAL A 23 5.17 -7.23 -5.62
N VAL A 24 5.28 -6.45 -4.55
CA VAL A 24 6.42 -5.57 -4.29
C VAL A 24 7.21 -6.14 -3.12
N GLU A 25 8.49 -6.38 -3.34
CA GLU A 25 9.43 -6.87 -2.33
C GLU A 25 10.61 -5.90 -2.20
N VAL A 26 11.19 -5.85 -0.99
CA VAL A 26 12.45 -5.13 -0.74
C VAL A 26 13.48 -6.07 -0.14
N ASP A 27 14.76 -5.79 -0.40
CA ASP A 27 15.86 -6.60 0.11
C ASP A 27 16.24 -6.26 1.56
N SER A 28 16.57 -7.28 2.34
CA SER A 28 17.17 -7.13 3.66
C SER A 28 18.04 -8.36 3.95
N TYR A 29 19.32 -8.13 4.26
CA TYR A 29 20.32 -9.18 4.55
C TYR A 29 20.35 -10.34 3.53
N GLY A 30 20.25 -10.04 2.24
CA GLY A 30 20.27 -11.04 1.16
C GLY A 30 18.95 -11.76 0.89
N HIS A 31 17.90 -11.47 1.67
CA HIS A 31 16.55 -11.99 1.47
C HIS A 31 15.62 -10.89 0.94
N TYR A 32 14.53 -11.29 0.28
CA TYR A 32 13.48 -10.37 -0.18
C TYR A 32 12.21 -10.57 0.64
N PHE A 33 11.62 -9.46 1.08
CA PHE A 33 10.43 -9.46 1.90
C PHE A 33 9.30 -8.75 1.17
N LYS A 34 8.14 -9.41 1.05
CA LYS A 34 6.92 -8.81 0.53
C LYS A 34 6.51 -7.62 1.41
N ARG A 35 6.38 -6.46 0.78
CA ARG A 35 5.93 -5.20 1.39
C ARG A 35 4.60 -4.71 0.82
N ALA A 36 4.21 -5.13 -0.38
CA ALA A 36 2.91 -4.77 -0.96
C ALA A 36 2.41 -5.82 -1.94
N LYS A 37 1.08 -5.85 -2.14
CA LYS A 37 0.39 -6.64 -3.16
C LYS A 37 -0.74 -5.79 -3.73
N SER A 38 -0.80 -5.67 -5.06
CA SER A 38 -1.89 -4.97 -5.75
C SER A 38 -3.16 -5.82 -5.79
N ARG A 39 -4.29 -5.19 -6.13
CA ARG A 39 -5.50 -5.92 -6.52
C ARG A 39 -5.27 -6.73 -7.80
N ILE A 40 -6.11 -7.73 -8.00
CA ILE A 40 -6.16 -8.49 -9.24
C ILE A 40 -6.89 -7.64 -10.29
N ALA A 41 -6.30 -7.53 -11.48
CA ALA A 41 -6.84 -6.78 -12.60
C ALA A 41 -6.78 -7.65 -13.87
N ARG A 42 -7.94 -7.84 -14.51
CA ARG A 42 -8.06 -8.65 -15.72
C ARG A 42 -7.69 -7.85 -16.96
N GLY A 43 -6.80 -8.38 -17.80
CA GLY A 43 -6.43 -7.74 -19.07
C GLY A 43 -5.09 -8.22 -19.63
N GLN A 44 -4.77 -7.78 -20.85
CA GLN A 44 -3.41 -7.91 -21.42
C GLN A 44 -2.48 -6.80 -20.90
N ALA A 45 -3.00 -5.58 -20.78
CA ALA A 45 -2.30 -4.42 -20.26
C ALA A 45 -3.14 -3.68 -19.21
N PRO A 46 -3.38 -4.29 -18.03
CA PRO A 46 -4.23 -3.69 -17.00
C PRO A 46 -3.59 -2.47 -16.36
N THR A 47 -4.44 -1.58 -15.83
CA THR A 47 -4.06 -0.46 -14.98
C THR A 47 -4.51 -0.72 -13.54
N TRP A 48 -3.64 -0.41 -12.58
CA TRP A 48 -3.94 -0.56 -11.16
C TRP A 48 -4.35 0.78 -10.56
N GLY A 49 -3.52 1.81 -10.74
CA GLY A 49 -3.71 3.12 -10.12
C GLY A 49 -3.56 3.08 -8.60
N GLU A 50 -2.84 2.10 -8.05
CA GLU A 50 -2.69 1.90 -6.61
C GLU A 50 -1.37 2.48 -6.12
N THR A 51 -1.39 3.12 -4.95
CA THR A 51 -0.18 3.67 -4.32
C THR A 51 0.11 2.94 -3.03
N PHE A 52 1.35 2.55 -2.79
CA PHE A 52 1.80 1.86 -1.59
C PHE A 52 2.90 2.66 -0.90
N VAL A 53 2.86 2.71 0.43
CA VAL A 53 3.96 3.26 1.23
C VAL A 53 4.81 2.10 1.69
N VAL A 54 6.03 2.01 1.17
CA VAL A 54 6.98 0.91 1.40
C VAL A 54 8.11 1.41 2.29
N GLU A 55 8.22 0.84 3.48
CA GLU A 55 9.34 1.08 4.39
C GLU A 55 10.61 0.44 3.82
N LEU A 56 11.65 1.26 3.64
CA LEU A 56 12.91 0.79 3.04
C LEU A 56 13.90 0.29 4.09
N GLU A 57 13.98 0.83 5.29
CA GLU A 57 14.88 0.33 6.37
C GLU A 57 16.33 0.02 5.94
N GLY A 58 16.89 0.77 4.98
CA GLY A 58 18.23 0.52 4.43
C GLY A 58 18.31 -0.44 3.23
N SER A 59 17.17 -0.90 2.72
CA SER A 59 17.02 -1.68 1.48
C SER A 59 17.71 -0.96 0.31
N GLN A 60 18.37 -1.73 -0.55
CA GLN A 60 19.09 -1.25 -1.72
C GLN A 60 18.37 -1.59 -3.03
N ASN A 61 17.45 -2.54 -3.00
CA ASN A 61 16.81 -3.11 -4.17
C ASN A 61 15.31 -3.26 -3.94
N LEU A 62 14.54 -2.68 -4.85
CA LEU A 62 13.11 -2.90 -4.98
C LEU A 62 12.90 -3.98 -6.04
N ARG A 63 12.22 -5.07 -5.67
CA ARG A 63 11.85 -6.14 -6.60
C ARG A 63 10.35 -6.09 -6.88
N ILE A 64 10.02 -6.06 -8.16
CA ILE A 64 8.64 -6.09 -8.64
C ILE A 64 8.40 -7.42 -9.35
N LEU A 65 7.34 -8.11 -8.95
CA LEU A 65 6.94 -9.41 -9.48
C LEU A 65 5.53 -9.28 -10.08
N LEU A 66 5.40 -9.66 -11.35
CA LEU A 66 4.11 -9.77 -12.04
C LEU A 66 3.64 -11.21 -11.99
N TYR A 67 2.51 -11.43 -11.33
CA TYR A 67 1.85 -12.71 -11.24
C TYR A 67 0.56 -12.72 -12.06
N GLU A 68 0.21 -13.90 -12.56
CA GLU A 68 -1.13 -14.23 -13.05
C GLU A 68 -1.77 -15.23 -12.09
N ASP A 69 -3.03 -15.00 -11.73
CA ASP A 69 -3.84 -15.99 -11.04
C ASP A 69 -4.51 -16.92 -12.05
N CYS A 70 -4.12 -18.19 -12.03
CA CYS A 70 -4.69 -19.24 -12.87
C CYS A 70 -5.54 -20.16 -12.00
N SER A 71 -6.79 -19.77 -11.74
CA SER A 71 -7.74 -20.55 -10.93
C SER A 71 -7.22 -20.88 -9.53
N GLY A 72 -6.72 -19.85 -8.81
CA GLY A 72 -6.17 -19.99 -7.46
C GLY A 72 -4.71 -20.42 -7.41
N ARG A 73 -4.08 -20.71 -8.55
CA ARG A 73 -2.63 -20.91 -8.64
C ARG A 73 -1.94 -19.65 -9.16
N SER A 74 -1.10 -19.06 -8.33
CA SER A 74 -0.27 -17.92 -8.72
C SER A 74 0.93 -18.35 -9.57
N VAL A 75 1.03 -17.81 -10.78
CA VAL A 75 2.10 -18.09 -11.75
C VAL A 75 2.90 -16.81 -12.02
N LEU A 76 4.22 -16.85 -11.77
CA LEU A 76 5.09 -15.71 -12.05
C LEU A 76 5.26 -15.55 -13.56
N ARG A 77 4.91 -14.38 -14.09
CA ARG A 77 5.05 -14.03 -15.51
C ARG A 77 6.28 -13.16 -15.78
N GLY A 78 6.54 -12.19 -14.92
CA GLY A 78 7.63 -11.25 -15.10
C GLY A 78 8.24 -10.82 -13.78
N LYS A 79 9.48 -10.36 -13.81
CA LYS A 79 10.17 -9.81 -12.64
C LYS A 79 11.13 -8.70 -13.05
N CYS A 80 11.24 -7.69 -12.21
CA CYS A 80 12.25 -6.65 -12.32
C CYS A 80 12.89 -6.42 -10.94
N THR A 81 14.18 -6.11 -10.91
CA THR A 81 14.85 -5.63 -9.70
C THR A 81 15.45 -4.26 -10.01
N GLN A 82 14.92 -3.24 -9.35
CA GLN A 82 15.34 -1.86 -9.47
C GLN A 82 16.22 -1.50 -8.26
N ARG A 83 17.50 -1.22 -8.52
CA ARG A 83 18.39 -0.68 -7.48
C ARG A 83 17.93 0.72 -7.10
N LEU A 84 17.71 0.93 -5.80
CA LEU A 84 17.36 2.21 -5.22
C LEU A 84 18.60 3.08 -5.17
N SER A 85 18.49 4.31 -5.69
CA SER A 85 19.56 5.30 -5.57
C SER A 85 18.98 6.63 -5.17
N ARG A 86 19.68 7.29 -4.23
CA ARG A 86 19.35 8.63 -3.80
C ARG A 86 19.42 9.64 -4.96
N SER A 87 20.30 9.42 -5.94
CA SER A 87 20.48 10.35 -7.07
C SER A 87 19.21 10.63 -7.87
N TRP A 88 18.30 9.66 -7.99
CA TRP A 88 17.02 9.84 -8.68
C TRP A 88 15.81 9.83 -7.73
N LEU A 89 16.01 9.58 -6.44
CA LEU A 89 14.96 9.61 -5.41
C LEU A 89 14.97 10.90 -4.57
N GLN A 90 15.99 11.76 -4.68
CA GLN A 90 16.17 12.95 -3.83
C GLN A 90 15.27 14.15 -4.18
N GLY A 91 14.29 14.00 -5.08
CA GLY A 91 13.47 15.10 -5.56
C GLY A 91 11.98 14.79 -5.59
N ASP A 92 11.31 15.33 -6.60
CA ASP A 92 9.90 15.07 -6.87
C ASP A 92 9.62 13.62 -7.28
N ALA A 93 8.34 13.28 -7.39
CA ALA A 93 7.93 11.97 -7.87
C ALA A 93 8.50 11.72 -9.28
N VAL A 94 9.13 10.57 -9.47
CA VAL A 94 9.73 10.16 -10.74
C VAL A 94 8.93 9.00 -11.31
N GLU A 95 8.46 9.15 -12.55
CA GLU A 95 7.86 8.06 -13.31
C GLU A 95 8.95 7.25 -14.02
N ARG A 96 8.83 5.92 -13.97
CA ARG A 96 9.77 5.00 -14.62
C ARG A 96 9.05 3.81 -15.23
N ASN A 97 9.62 3.36 -16.35
CA ASN A 97 9.21 2.14 -17.04
C ASN A 97 10.13 1.00 -16.64
N LEU A 98 9.60 0.03 -15.92
CA LEU A 98 10.31 -1.15 -15.44
C LEU A 98 10.08 -2.30 -16.40
N ASN A 99 11.16 -2.80 -17.00
CA ASN A 99 11.11 -3.98 -17.85
C ASN A 99 11.00 -5.24 -16.98
N LEU A 100 9.88 -5.96 -17.09
CA LEU A 100 9.62 -7.21 -16.36
C LEU A 100 10.05 -8.46 -17.15
N GLY A 101 10.51 -8.30 -18.39
CA GLY A 101 10.73 -9.38 -19.35
C GLY A 101 9.64 -9.39 -20.42
N PRO A 102 8.48 -10.04 -20.17
CA PRO A 102 7.42 -10.17 -21.17
C PRO A 102 6.55 -8.91 -21.33
N ALA A 103 6.66 -7.94 -20.42
CA ALA A 103 5.93 -6.68 -20.45
C ALA A 103 6.73 -5.58 -19.74
N SER A 104 6.36 -4.32 -19.99
CA SER A 104 6.89 -3.16 -19.27
C SER A 104 5.82 -2.61 -18.34
N LEU A 105 6.18 -2.33 -17.09
CA LEU A 105 5.31 -1.74 -16.07
C LEU A 105 5.69 -0.28 -15.85
N GLU A 106 4.71 0.60 -15.94
CA GLU A 106 4.87 2.01 -15.59
C GLU A 106 4.61 2.20 -14.09
N VAL A 107 5.55 2.86 -13.40
CA VAL A 107 5.45 3.15 -11.96
C VAL A 107 5.85 4.58 -11.64
N GLY A 108 5.19 5.17 -10.64
CA GLY A 108 5.60 6.40 -10.00
C GLY A 108 6.36 6.11 -8.70
N LEU A 109 7.48 6.79 -8.46
CA LEU A 109 8.34 6.57 -7.31
C LEU A 109 8.63 7.92 -6.63
N LYS A 110 8.28 8.05 -5.35
CA LYS A 110 8.62 9.22 -4.54
C LYS A 110 9.19 8.79 -3.21
N PHE A 111 10.39 9.23 -2.88
CA PHE A 111 10.97 8.98 -1.56
C PHE A 111 10.59 10.11 -0.60
N VAL A 112 10.11 9.74 0.58
CA VAL A 112 9.83 10.66 1.67
C VAL A 112 10.72 10.26 2.86
N PRO A 113 11.64 11.13 3.31
CA PRO A 113 12.50 10.82 4.46
C PRO A 113 11.71 10.51 5.73
N SER A 114 12.25 9.64 6.58
CA SER A 114 11.63 9.20 7.83
C SER A 114 11.38 10.35 8.81
N GLU A 115 12.23 11.38 8.79
CA GLU A 115 12.09 12.56 9.65
C GLU A 115 10.79 13.32 9.35
N VAL A 116 10.32 13.25 8.10
CA VAL A 116 9.07 13.86 7.66
C VAL A 116 7.89 12.97 8.04
N THR A 117 7.98 11.65 7.85
CA THR A 117 6.85 10.73 8.12
C THR A 117 6.60 10.51 9.62
N LEU A 118 7.64 10.57 10.45
CA LEU A 118 7.53 10.47 11.92
C LEU A 118 7.10 11.79 12.58
N ARG A 119 7.10 12.91 11.86
CA ARG A 119 6.71 14.19 12.42
C ARG A 119 5.22 14.18 12.76
N ARG A 120 4.91 14.43 14.03
CA ARG A 120 3.52 14.61 14.47
C ARG A 120 2.91 15.80 13.74
N VAL A 121 1.80 15.56 13.03
CA VAL A 121 0.95 16.61 12.44
C VAL A 121 -0.28 16.76 13.33
N PRO A 122 -0.44 17.89 14.05
CA PRO A 122 -1.63 18.14 14.84
C PRO A 122 -2.89 18.19 13.95
N SER A 123 -4.04 17.82 14.53
CA SER A 123 -5.32 18.04 13.85
C SER A 123 -5.57 19.54 13.71
N ALA A 124 -5.78 20.02 12.48
CA ALA A 124 -6.26 21.38 12.22
C ALA A 124 -7.77 21.53 12.52
N LYS A 125 -8.51 20.40 12.59
CA LYS A 125 -9.95 20.40 12.86
C LYS A 125 -10.21 20.39 14.38
N PRO A 126 -11.05 21.30 14.92
CA PRO A 126 -11.39 21.35 16.35
C PRO A 126 -11.98 20.05 16.91
N GLN A 127 -12.67 19.29 16.06
CA GLN A 127 -13.26 17.99 16.41
C GLN A 127 -12.63 16.83 15.61
N GLY A 128 -11.39 16.99 15.14
CA GLY A 128 -10.71 15.94 14.40
C GLY A 128 -10.54 14.64 15.20
N LEU A 129 -10.40 13.54 14.47
CA LEU A 129 -10.07 12.23 15.01
C LEU A 129 -8.56 11.99 14.94
N PHE A 130 -7.98 12.02 13.74
CA PHE A 130 -6.54 11.81 13.54
C PHE A 130 -5.74 13.06 13.91
N GLY A 131 -4.63 12.89 14.63
CA GLY A 131 -3.79 14.00 15.11
C GLY A 131 -4.31 14.70 16.37
N ALA A 132 -5.54 14.41 16.81
CA ALA A 132 -6.10 14.89 18.07
C ALA A 132 -5.50 14.18 19.30
N LYS A 133 -5.64 14.77 20.49
CA LYS A 133 -5.25 14.09 21.74
C LYS A 133 -6.25 12.98 22.03
N ILE A 134 -5.76 11.77 22.29
CA ILE A 134 -6.60 10.60 22.57
C ILE A 134 -7.62 10.87 23.70
N GLN A 135 -7.20 11.55 24.77
CA GLN A 135 -8.07 11.96 25.88
C GLN A 135 -9.28 12.80 25.45
N GLN A 136 -9.12 13.67 24.45
CA GLN A 136 -10.22 14.49 23.93
C GLN A 136 -11.22 13.64 23.13
N VAL A 137 -10.71 12.69 22.35
CA VAL A 137 -11.54 11.75 21.58
C VAL A 137 -12.34 10.86 22.54
N CYS A 138 -11.69 10.26 23.53
CA CYS A 138 -12.32 9.45 24.57
C CYS A 138 -13.45 10.21 25.30
N LYS A 139 -13.20 11.45 25.72
CA LYS A 139 -14.21 12.31 26.38
C LYS A 139 -15.41 12.58 25.47
N ARG A 140 -15.16 12.90 24.19
CA ARG A 140 -16.22 13.18 23.21
C ARG A 140 -17.09 11.97 22.91
N GLU A 141 -16.47 10.80 22.77
CA GLU A 141 -17.16 9.54 22.51
C GLU A 141 -17.76 8.90 23.77
N LYS A 142 -17.44 9.43 24.96
CA LYS A 142 -17.82 8.88 26.28
C LYS A 142 -17.35 7.44 26.45
N ARG A 143 -16.09 7.16 26.07
CA ARG A 143 -15.48 5.83 26.11
C ARG A 143 -14.02 5.90 26.55
N ASP A 144 -13.52 4.84 27.18
CA ASP A 144 -12.11 4.75 27.58
C ASP A 144 -11.18 4.52 26.39
N VAL A 145 -11.66 3.79 25.39
CA VAL A 145 -10.94 3.50 24.14
C VAL A 145 -11.75 4.06 22.96
N PRO A 146 -11.14 4.85 22.05
CA PRO A 146 -11.83 5.38 20.89
C PRO A 146 -12.44 4.30 19.98
N PHE A 147 -13.57 4.61 19.37
CA PHE A 147 -14.33 3.68 18.53
C PHE A 147 -13.50 3.10 17.39
N ILE A 148 -12.75 3.94 16.68
CA ILE A 148 -11.86 3.50 15.60
C ILE A 148 -10.90 2.39 16.02
N VAL A 149 -10.32 2.47 17.22
CA VAL A 149 -9.37 1.47 17.72
C VAL A 149 -10.10 0.15 17.94
N THR A 150 -11.24 0.18 18.63
CA THR A 150 -12.02 -1.04 18.89
C THR A 150 -12.58 -1.67 17.63
N ALA A 151 -13.03 -0.87 16.65
CA ALA A 151 -13.60 -1.36 15.40
C ALA A 151 -12.51 -2.04 14.54
N CYS A 152 -11.36 -1.38 14.35
CA CYS A 152 -10.26 -1.95 13.57
C CYS A 152 -9.69 -3.22 14.23
N VAL A 153 -9.50 -3.23 15.55
CA VAL A 153 -8.97 -4.42 16.25
C VAL A 153 -9.91 -5.61 16.09
N ARG A 154 -11.22 -5.43 16.32
CA ARG A 154 -12.22 -6.48 16.14
C ARG A 154 -12.19 -7.07 14.73
N GLU A 155 -12.06 -6.22 13.72
CA GLU A 155 -12.04 -6.68 12.33
C GLU A 155 -10.77 -7.46 12.00
N VAL A 156 -9.61 -7.02 12.51
CA VAL A 156 -8.36 -7.77 12.38
C VAL A 156 -8.44 -9.12 13.10
N GLU A 157 -8.98 -9.17 14.31
CA GLU A 157 -9.16 -10.42 15.05
C GLU A 157 -10.14 -11.38 14.34
N ARG A 158 -11.18 -10.83 13.71
CA ARG A 158 -12.22 -11.61 13.02
C ARG A 158 -11.72 -12.29 11.75
N ARG A 159 -10.93 -11.61 10.91
CA ARG A 159 -10.48 -12.15 9.60
C ARG A 159 -8.97 -12.14 9.35
N GLY A 160 -8.23 -11.26 10.02
CA GLY A 160 -6.81 -11.02 9.76
C GLY A 160 -5.84 -11.97 10.45
N MET A 161 -6.28 -12.75 11.44
CA MET A 161 -5.38 -13.60 12.25
C MET A 161 -4.68 -14.71 11.44
N CYS A 162 -5.29 -15.14 10.34
CA CYS A 162 -4.72 -16.15 9.43
C CYS A 162 -3.97 -15.51 8.24
N GLU A 163 -3.97 -14.19 8.12
CA GLU A 163 -3.36 -13.48 6.99
C GLU A 163 -1.85 -13.34 7.15
N VAL A 164 -1.10 -13.88 6.20
CA VAL A 164 0.36 -13.84 6.23
C VAL A 164 0.86 -12.42 5.98
N GLY A 165 1.60 -11.88 6.96
CA GLY A 165 2.17 -10.55 6.86
C GLY A 165 1.23 -9.43 7.31
N LEU A 166 0.22 -9.74 8.13
CA LEU A 166 -0.55 -8.76 8.89
C LEU A 166 0.38 -7.73 9.57
N TYR A 167 0.01 -6.45 9.49
CA TYR A 167 0.81 -5.29 9.93
C TYR A 167 2.15 -5.04 9.22
N ARG A 168 2.69 -6.01 8.47
CA ARG A 168 3.97 -5.90 7.75
C ARG A 168 3.81 -5.55 6.28
N VAL A 169 2.76 -6.05 5.63
CA VAL A 169 2.44 -5.77 4.23
C VAL A 169 1.54 -4.54 4.18
N SER A 170 1.97 -3.52 3.45
CA SER A 170 1.24 -2.27 3.28
C SER A 170 -0.02 -2.49 2.46
N GLY A 171 -1.15 -2.00 2.99
CA GLY A 171 -2.37 -1.79 2.22
C GLY A 171 -2.21 -0.63 1.23
N SER A 172 -3.13 -0.54 0.27
CA SER A 172 -3.16 0.60 -0.65
C SER A 172 -3.38 1.91 0.10
N ALA A 173 -2.53 2.90 -0.14
CA ALA A 173 -2.61 4.22 0.46
C ALA A 173 -3.91 4.95 0.11
N SER A 174 -4.51 4.67 -1.05
CA SER A 174 -5.83 5.20 -1.41
C SER A 174 -6.92 4.69 -0.48
N ASP A 175 -6.88 3.39 -0.16
CA ASP A 175 -7.89 2.73 0.66
C ASP A 175 -7.75 3.15 2.13
N VAL A 176 -6.50 3.23 2.61
CA VAL A 176 -6.22 3.81 3.94
C VAL A 176 -6.69 5.26 4.03
N SER A 177 -6.47 6.06 2.99
CA SER A 177 -6.95 7.46 2.94
C SER A 177 -8.48 7.54 2.91
N LYS A 178 -9.14 6.66 2.16
CA LYS A 178 -10.61 6.54 2.11
C LYS A 178 -11.18 6.20 3.50
N LEU A 179 -10.63 5.17 4.15
CA LEU A 179 -11.03 4.77 5.51
C LEU A 179 -10.79 5.91 6.51
N ARG A 180 -9.63 6.55 6.45
CA ARG A 180 -9.29 7.71 7.31
C ARG A 180 -10.33 8.81 7.18
N LYS A 181 -10.69 9.21 5.95
CA LYS A 181 -11.71 10.23 5.69
C LYS A 181 -13.08 9.80 6.20
N SER A 182 -13.46 8.55 5.98
CA SER A 182 -14.74 8.02 6.46
C SER A 182 -14.82 8.07 7.99
N PHE A 183 -13.77 7.64 8.70
CA PHE A 183 -13.72 7.73 10.16
C PHE A 183 -13.78 9.17 10.70
N GLU A 184 -13.24 10.15 9.97
CA GLU A 184 -13.35 11.57 10.33
C GLU A 184 -14.76 12.14 10.12
N SER A 185 -15.52 11.60 9.16
CA SER A 185 -16.86 12.10 8.81
C SER A 185 -17.98 11.35 9.54
N ASN A 186 -17.98 10.02 9.46
CA ASN A 186 -18.96 9.14 10.07
C ASN A 186 -18.33 7.80 10.46
N SER A 187 -18.13 7.60 11.76
CA SER A 187 -17.48 6.39 12.27
C SER A 187 -18.28 5.09 12.02
N TYR A 188 -19.62 5.15 11.94
CA TYR A 188 -20.44 3.97 11.68
C TYR A 188 -20.39 3.53 10.22
N GLU A 189 -20.37 4.50 9.30
CA GLU A 189 -20.16 4.23 7.88
C GLU A 189 -18.77 3.62 7.64
N ALA A 190 -17.75 4.17 8.30
CA ALA A 190 -16.39 3.65 8.24
C ALA A 190 -16.29 2.19 8.73
N GLU A 191 -17.07 1.81 9.74
CA GLU A 191 -17.14 0.43 10.22
C GLU A 191 -17.74 -0.51 9.17
N GLN A 192 -18.70 -0.06 8.34
CA GLN A 192 -19.22 -0.89 7.25
C GLN A 192 -18.17 -1.05 6.14
N LEU A 193 -17.47 0.03 5.77
CA LEU A 193 -16.37 -0.02 4.82
C LEU A 193 -15.22 -0.92 5.27
N LEU A 194 -15.02 -1.11 6.58
CA LEU A 194 -14.05 -2.05 7.13
C LEU A 194 -14.43 -3.52 6.93
N LYS A 195 -15.72 -3.82 6.76
CA LYS A 195 -16.24 -5.19 6.62
C LYS A 195 -16.27 -5.66 5.17
N GLU A 196 -16.20 -4.73 4.22
CA GLU A 196 -15.97 -5.00 2.80
C GLU A 196 -14.57 -5.61 2.57
#